data_AF-A0A928Z3S2-F1
#
_entry.id   AF-A0A928Z3S2-F1
#
_cell.length_a   1.000
_cell.length_b   1.000
_cell.length_c   1.000
_cell.angle_alpha   90.00
_cell.angle_beta   90.00
_cell.angle_gamma   90.00
#
_symmetry.space_group_name_H-M   'P 1'
#
loop_
_entity.id
_entity.type
_entity.pdbx_description
1 polymer ?
#
loop_
_entity_poly.entity_id
_entity_poly.type
_entity_poly.pdbx_seq_one_letter_code
_entity_poly.pdbx_strand_id
1 'polypeptide(L)'
;MIDTGRIPLAGETLAWYRQGLAAATSGQLEKAAALYNKVIAARSDFWEAWYERGLVLEDLGLYAAAIASYDQALELEPARDACSEIHYHQAQAHHYGLGDYSAALQEYDRVLQLRPNHTQALLHRGNVLLYGLHQAEAALDSYDRALTYQTDLFEAWRNRGSALLDLEQHQAALISYDRAILLNPNDEVAEQGRQLARNSLNLNASSETTTNIAEINQAGFDPSLTDPSLMDVVPHRNTRLDDYVTSQPVLQPLLVLEDEVGRREVYLFQRQYTIGRDPHNDIHLQSRFISRFHAVFQRVDDPDNQQYWYQIQDGDLAGKPSTNGVQVNGKPQQIRLLQSGDVISFGPQSRATYWMR
;
A
#
# COMPACT_ATOMS: atom_id res chain seq x y z
N MET A 1 10.61 27.44 11.66
CA MET A 1 11.80 27.62 12.53
C MET A 1 12.67 28.67 11.85
N ILE A 2 12.76 29.91 12.38
CA ILE A 2 13.65 30.95 11.84
C ILE A 2 14.61 31.32 12.97
N ASP A 3 15.53 30.42 13.32
CA ASP A 3 16.71 30.78 14.09
C ASP A 3 17.71 29.65 14.03
N THR A 4 18.81 29.86 13.32
CA THR A 4 19.81 28.81 13.04
C THR A 4 21.04 28.97 13.91
N GLY A 5 21.09 30.03 14.74
CA GLY A 5 22.15 30.28 15.71
C GLY A 5 23.58 30.41 15.12
N ARG A 6 23.78 30.20 13.82
CA ARG A 6 25.11 30.15 13.20
C ARG A 6 25.28 31.21 12.12
N ILE A 7 24.30 31.44 11.23
CA ILE A 7 24.42 32.52 10.24
C ILE A 7 23.05 33.13 9.88
N PRO A 8 22.77 34.39 10.28
CA PRO A 8 21.49 35.03 10.00
C PRO A 8 21.39 35.49 8.54
N LEU A 9 20.24 35.24 7.91
CA LEU A 9 19.89 35.92 6.66
C LEU A 9 19.54 37.39 6.95
N ALA A 10 19.90 38.28 6.03
CA ALA A 10 19.60 39.71 6.12
C ALA A 10 19.08 40.28 4.79
N GLY A 11 18.45 41.45 4.87
CA GLY A 11 18.02 42.23 3.69
C GLY A 11 17.11 41.45 2.73
N GLU A 12 17.39 41.56 1.44
CA GLU A 12 16.60 40.93 0.37
C GLU A 12 16.60 39.41 0.47
N THR A 13 17.71 38.78 0.88
CA THR A 13 17.79 37.32 1.01
C THR A 13 16.83 36.78 2.07
N LEU A 14 16.71 37.48 3.22
CA LEU A 14 15.70 37.14 4.23
C LEU A 14 14.28 37.33 3.71
N ALA A 15 14.04 38.39 2.92
CA ALA A 15 12.75 38.64 2.31
C ALA A 15 12.37 37.53 1.32
N TRP A 16 13.30 37.10 0.44
CA TRP A 16 13.06 35.97 -0.47
C TRP A 16 12.78 34.69 0.28
N TYR A 17 13.53 34.39 1.34
CA TYR A 17 13.32 33.20 2.14
C TYR A 17 11.92 33.18 2.79
N ARG A 18 11.51 34.29 3.43
CA ARG A 18 10.16 34.41 4.02
C ARG A 18 9.05 34.33 2.99
N GLN A 19 9.24 34.93 1.82
CA GLN A 19 8.28 34.82 0.72
C GLN A 19 8.23 33.39 0.16
N GLY A 20 9.37 32.69 0.12
CA GLY A 20 9.47 31.29 -0.28
C GLY A 20 8.65 30.39 0.64
N LEU A 21 8.85 30.53 1.96
CA LEU A 21 8.07 29.82 2.97
C LEU A 21 6.57 30.09 2.81
N ALA A 22 6.18 31.37 2.69
CA ALA A 22 4.77 31.73 2.51
C ALA A 22 4.18 31.18 1.20
N ALA A 23 4.97 31.17 0.12
CA ALA A 23 4.56 30.60 -1.16
C ALA A 23 4.38 29.08 -1.06
N ALA A 24 5.29 28.37 -0.37
CA ALA A 24 5.21 26.94 -0.14
C ALA A 24 3.95 26.58 0.68
N THR A 25 3.70 27.25 1.81
CA THR A 25 2.47 27.06 2.60
C THR A 25 1.19 27.36 1.81
N SER A 26 1.27 28.25 0.82
CA SER A 26 0.13 28.61 -0.05
C SER A 26 -0.01 27.70 -1.28
N GLY A 27 0.81 26.65 -1.42
CA GLY A 27 0.80 25.74 -2.58
C GLY A 27 1.37 26.33 -3.87
N GLN A 28 1.99 27.51 -3.84
CA GLN A 28 2.65 28.14 -4.98
C GLN A 28 4.08 27.59 -5.13
N LEU A 29 4.18 26.28 -5.40
CA LEU A 29 5.41 25.51 -5.29
C LEU A 29 6.51 26.01 -6.25
N GLU A 30 6.21 26.27 -7.52
CA GLU A 30 7.21 26.76 -8.49
C GLU A 30 7.77 28.13 -8.09
N LYS A 31 6.92 29.00 -7.53
CA LYS A 31 7.34 30.29 -7.00
C LYS A 31 8.23 30.13 -5.77
N ALA A 32 7.88 29.21 -4.87
CA ALA A 32 8.69 28.91 -3.70
C ALA A 32 10.09 28.40 -4.13
N ALA A 33 10.15 27.44 -5.05
CA ALA A 33 11.41 26.93 -5.59
C ALA A 33 12.27 28.04 -6.23
N ALA A 34 11.65 28.93 -7.01
CA ALA A 34 12.34 30.07 -7.60
C ALA A 34 12.88 31.05 -6.55
N LEU A 35 12.16 31.27 -5.45
CA LEU A 35 12.61 32.12 -4.34
C LEU A 35 13.76 31.47 -3.57
N TYR A 36 13.70 30.17 -3.30
CA TYR A 36 14.81 29.46 -2.67
C TYR A 36 16.06 29.41 -3.55
N ASN A 37 15.92 29.32 -4.87
CA ASN A 37 17.05 29.46 -5.79
C ASN A 37 17.73 30.84 -5.68
N LYS A 38 16.96 31.91 -5.47
CA LYS A 38 17.55 33.24 -5.21
C LYS A 38 18.27 33.29 -3.86
N VAL A 39 17.72 32.64 -2.83
CA VAL A 39 18.37 32.54 -1.52
C VAL A 39 19.70 31.79 -1.64
N ILE A 40 19.70 30.64 -2.29
CA ILE A 40 20.88 29.79 -2.49
C ILE A 40 21.94 30.48 -3.35
N ALA A 41 21.54 31.23 -4.39
CA ALA A 41 22.47 32.01 -5.20
C ALA A 41 23.18 33.11 -4.39
N ALA A 42 22.51 33.70 -3.40
CA ALA A 42 23.11 34.70 -2.52
C ALA A 42 23.87 34.09 -1.33
N ARG A 43 23.42 32.93 -0.85
CA ARG A 43 23.81 32.28 0.41
C ARG A 43 23.76 30.77 0.23
N SER A 44 24.76 30.22 -0.46
CA SER A 44 24.86 28.78 -0.71
C SER A 44 25.22 27.97 0.54
N ASP A 45 25.68 28.64 1.60
CA ASP A 45 26.04 28.10 2.91
C ASP A 45 24.85 28.05 3.90
N PHE A 46 23.63 28.32 3.43
CA PHE A 46 22.41 28.30 4.24
C PHE A 46 21.61 27.03 3.95
N TRP A 47 21.84 25.99 4.75
CA TRP A 47 21.30 24.65 4.51
C TRP A 47 19.78 24.61 4.53
N GLU A 48 19.12 25.47 5.29
CA GLU A 48 17.66 25.51 5.36
C GLU A 48 17.04 25.86 4.00
N ALA A 49 17.68 26.71 3.20
CA ALA A 49 17.14 26.99 1.86
C ALA A 49 17.29 25.80 0.92
N TRP A 50 18.35 25.01 1.05
CA TRP A 50 18.52 23.76 0.31
C TRP A 50 17.48 22.73 0.73
N TYR A 51 17.27 22.57 2.04
CA TYR A 51 16.24 21.69 2.60
C TYR A 51 14.82 22.08 2.16
N GLU A 52 14.44 23.34 2.35
CA GLU A 52 13.11 23.86 1.97
C GLU A 52 12.88 23.79 0.46
N ARG A 53 13.93 23.96 -0.35
CA ARG A 53 13.83 23.72 -1.79
C ARG A 53 13.64 22.24 -2.08
N GLY A 54 14.32 21.34 -1.37
CA GLY A 54 14.13 19.90 -1.48
C GLY A 54 12.66 19.51 -1.25
N LEU A 55 12.05 19.97 -0.16
CA LEU A 55 10.64 19.73 0.16
C LEU A 55 9.70 20.18 -0.96
N VAL A 56 9.89 21.41 -1.46
CA VAL A 56 9.07 21.94 -2.56
C VAL A 56 9.27 21.16 -3.87
N LEU A 57 10.49 20.69 -4.13
CA LEU A 57 10.77 19.86 -5.31
C LEU A 57 10.14 18.46 -5.18
N GLU A 58 10.10 17.90 -3.98
CA GLU A 58 9.39 16.66 -3.68
C GLU A 58 7.89 16.79 -3.94
N ASP A 59 7.26 17.87 -3.46
CA ASP A 59 5.84 18.18 -3.70
C ASP A 59 5.52 18.40 -5.20
N LEU A 60 6.50 18.87 -5.97
CA LEU A 60 6.42 19.00 -7.43
C LEU A 60 6.64 17.66 -8.17
N GLY A 61 6.99 16.59 -7.47
CA GLY A 61 7.34 15.28 -8.05
C GLY A 61 8.71 15.23 -8.71
N LEU A 62 9.58 16.21 -8.44
CA LEU A 62 10.95 16.32 -8.96
C LEU A 62 11.95 15.67 -8.01
N TYR A 63 11.74 14.38 -7.71
CA TYR A 63 12.43 13.65 -6.63
C TYR A 63 13.95 13.65 -6.72
N ALA A 64 14.53 13.45 -7.92
CA ALA A 64 15.98 13.47 -8.09
C ALA A 64 16.59 14.86 -7.77
N ALA A 65 15.88 15.95 -8.10
CA ALA A 65 16.31 17.31 -7.77
C ALA A 65 16.09 17.64 -6.29
N ALA A 66 15.05 17.06 -5.67
CA ALA A 66 14.82 17.13 -4.24
C ALA A 66 15.97 16.49 -3.46
N ILE A 67 16.33 15.25 -3.81
CA ILE A 67 17.47 14.51 -3.23
C ILE A 67 18.76 15.29 -3.37
N ALA A 68 19.08 15.80 -4.57
CA ALA A 68 20.27 16.64 -4.74
C ALA A 68 20.26 17.92 -3.88
N SER A 69 19.08 18.44 -3.54
CA SER A 69 18.97 19.58 -2.62
C SER A 69 19.16 19.15 -1.15
N TYR A 70 18.67 17.97 -0.76
CA TYR A 70 18.93 17.39 0.56
C TYR A 70 20.39 17.06 0.78
N ASP A 71 21.07 16.48 -0.22
CA ASP A 71 22.51 16.19 -0.16
C ASP A 71 23.31 17.46 0.11
N GLN A 72 22.99 18.55 -0.61
CA GLN A 72 23.63 19.86 -0.39
C GLN A 72 23.30 20.44 0.98
N ALA A 73 22.10 20.22 1.53
CA ALA A 73 21.78 20.62 2.89
C ALA A 73 22.61 19.84 3.92
N LEU A 74 22.80 18.53 3.74
CA LEU A 74 23.57 17.66 4.63
C LEU A 74 25.08 17.95 4.57
N GLU A 75 25.63 18.31 3.41
CA GLU A 75 27.04 18.73 3.23
C GLU A 75 27.40 19.96 4.08
N LEU A 76 26.41 20.78 4.44
CA LEU A 76 26.58 21.98 5.26
C LEU A 76 26.52 21.70 6.77
N GLU A 77 26.52 20.42 7.16
CA GLU A 77 26.54 19.94 8.54
C GLU A 77 25.46 20.58 9.44
N PRO A 78 24.18 20.35 9.13
CA PRO A 78 23.09 20.86 9.95
C PRO A 78 23.12 20.25 11.35
N ALA A 79 22.35 20.83 12.27
CA ALA A 79 22.21 20.26 13.60
C ALA A 79 21.66 18.82 13.51
N ARG A 80 22.05 17.96 14.45
CA ARG A 80 21.68 16.53 14.47
C ARG A 80 20.18 16.28 14.22
N ASP A 81 19.34 17.10 14.82
CA ASP A 81 17.89 17.02 14.66
C ASP A 81 17.43 17.32 13.23
N ALA A 82 18.01 18.33 12.59
CA ALA A 82 17.75 18.63 11.20
C ALA A 82 18.30 17.55 10.26
N CYS A 83 19.49 16.97 10.53
CA CYS A 83 19.99 15.83 9.75
C CYS A 83 18.98 14.68 9.73
N SER A 84 18.37 14.38 10.89
CA SER A 84 17.37 13.32 10.99
C SER A 84 16.14 13.59 10.12
N GLU A 85 15.65 14.83 10.08
CA GLU A 85 14.52 15.20 9.22
C GLU A 85 14.90 15.15 7.73
N ILE A 86 16.08 15.67 7.37
CA ILE A 86 16.55 15.68 5.98
C ILE A 86 16.70 14.24 5.45
N HIS A 87 17.33 13.35 6.22
CA HIS A 87 17.44 11.93 5.84
C HIS A 87 16.06 11.26 5.73
N TYR A 88 15.09 11.64 6.58
CA TYR A 88 13.74 11.09 6.51
C TYR A 88 13.04 11.48 5.19
N HIS A 89 13.11 12.75 4.79
CA HIS A 89 12.58 13.21 3.51
C HIS A 89 13.33 12.60 2.31
N GLN A 90 14.65 12.48 2.38
CA GLN A 90 15.44 11.80 1.36
C GLN A 90 15.02 10.32 1.21
N ALA A 91 14.78 9.62 2.33
CA ALA A 91 14.26 8.26 2.33
C ALA A 91 12.90 8.16 1.64
N GLN A 92 11.98 9.09 1.93
CA GLN A 92 10.66 9.15 1.30
C GLN A 92 10.76 9.43 -0.21
N ALA A 93 11.63 10.35 -0.63
CA ALA A 93 11.85 10.65 -2.04
C ALA A 93 12.42 9.43 -2.81
N HIS A 94 13.34 8.67 -2.20
CA HIS A 94 13.80 7.40 -2.77
C HIS A 94 12.69 6.35 -2.80
N HIS A 95 11.96 6.18 -1.69
CA HIS A 95 10.94 5.15 -1.53
C HIS A 95 9.73 5.35 -2.44
N TYR A 96 9.03 6.47 -2.28
CA TYR A 96 7.77 6.76 -2.95
C TYR A 96 7.96 7.48 -4.29
N GLY A 97 9.04 8.24 -4.42
CA GLY A 97 9.30 9.04 -5.61
C GLY A 97 10.04 8.29 -6.71
N LEU A 98 11.15 7.64 -6.36
CA LEU A 98 12.02 6.94 -7.31
C LEU A 98 11.82 5.42 -7.34
N GLY A 99 11.17 4.83 -6.33
CA GLY A 99 11.10 3.38 -6.16
C GLY A 99 12.45 2.74 -5.86
N ASP A 100 13.44 3.52 -5.41
CA ASP A 100 14.76 3.03 -5.01
C ASP A 100 14.72 2.57 -3.56
N TYR A 101 14.19 1.36 -3.37
CA TYR A 101 14.04 0.73 -2.06
C TYR A 101 15.37 0.52 -1.33
N SER A 102 16.47 0.29 -2.06
CA SER A 102 17.77 0.08 -1.45
C SER A 102 18.34 1.37 -0.88
N ALA A 103 18.26 2.48 -1.62
CA ALA A 103 18.66 3.79 -1.10
C ALA A 103 17.73 4.26 0.02
N ALA A 104 16.42 4.08 -0.12
CA ALA A 104 15.45 4.41 0.92
C ALA A 104 15.74 3.71 2.25
N LEU A 105 16.09 2.42 2.22
CA LEU A 105 16.45 1.65 3.42
C LEU A 105 17.67 2.26 4.12
N GLN A 106 18.71 2.64 3.36
CA GLN A 106 19.91 3.27 3.92
C GLN A 106 19.60 4.60 4.61
N GLU A 107 18.75 5.42 4.00
CA GLU A 107 18.35 6.70 4.59
C GLU A 107 17.48 6.50 5.84
N TYR A 108 16.51 5.58 5.83
CA TYR A 108 15.76 5.25 7.04
C TYR A 108 16.66 4.72 8.16
N ASP A 109 17.67 3.90 7.84
CA ASP A 109 18.65 3.45 8.83
C ASP A 109 19.44 4.61 9.43
N ARG A 110 19.81 5.64 8.64
CA ARG A 110 20.45 6.86 9.14
C ARG A 110 19.52 7.65 10.07
N VAL A 111 18.24 7.79 9.73
CA VAL A 111 17.23 8.39 10.63
C VAL A 111 17.22 7.66 11.97
N LEU A 112 17.21 6.32 11.96
CA LEU A 112 17.13 5.52 13.19
C LEU A 112 18.44 5.49 13.99
N GLN A 113 19.59 5.70 13.36
CA GLN A 113 20.85 5.95 14.07
C GLN A 113 20.83 7.30 14.79
N LEU A 114 20.19 8.31 14.21
CA LEU A 114 20.06 9.63 14.80
C LEU A 114 18.98 9.68 15.89
N ARG A 115 17.83 9.05 15.62
CA ARG A 115 16.63 8.98 16.46
C ARG A 115 16.03 7.56 16.45
N PRO A 116 16.47 6.68 17.37
CA PRO A 116 16.03 5.28 17.41
C PRO A 116 14.53 5.06 17.64
N ASN A 117 13.83 6.06 18.18
CA ASN A 117 12.40 6.06 18.49
C ASN A 117 11.54 6.77 17.44
N HIS A 118 12.08 7.06 16.25
CA HIS A 118 11.33 7.69 15.18
C HIS A 118 10.33 6.70 14.55
N THR A 119 9.12 6.63 15.11
CA THR A 119 8.10 5.63 14.75
C THR A 119 7.77 5.59 13.26
N GLN A 120 7.61 6.75 12.60
CA GLN A 120 7.30 6.81 11.17
C GLN A 120 8.45 6.24 10.31
N ALA A 121 9.71 6.50 10.67
CA ALA A 121 10.86 5.92 9.99
C ALA A 121 10.92 4.39 10.17
N LEU A 122 10.59 3.87 11.37
CA LEU A 122 10.46 2.43 11.60
C LEU A 122 9.34 1.81 10.75
N LEU A 123 8.18 2.44 10.69
CA LEU A 123 7.05 2.01 9.85
C LEU A 123 7.46 1.96 8.38
N HIS A 124 8.01 3.06 7.83
CA HIS A 124 8.38 3.12 6.42
C HIS A 124 9.57 2.23 6.07
N ARG A 125 10.53 2.06 6.98
CA ARG A 125 11.60 1.05 6.86
C ARG A 125 11.01 -0.35 6.72
N GLY A 126 10.05 -0.71 7.58
CA GLY A 126 9.34 -1.97 7.47
C GLY A 126 8.65 -2.13 6.11
N ASN A 127 8.02 -1.07 5.60
CA ASN A 127 7.34 -1.09 4.30
C ASN A 127 8.32 -1.31 3.14
N VAL A 128 9.48 -0.64 3.17
CA VAL A 128 10.54 -0.84 2.18
C VAL A 128 11.01 -2.29 2.20
N LEU A 129 11.24 -2.84 3.40
CA LEU A 129 11.69 -4.22 3.58
C LEU A 129 10.65 -5.22 3.08
N LEU A 130 9.37 -5.05 3.44
CA LEU A 130 8.30 -5.98 3.11
C LEU A 130 7.93 -5.91 1.62
N TYR A 131 7.56 -4.72 1.14
CA TYR A 131 6.95 -4.56 -0.18
C TYR A 131 7.97 -4.32 -1.29
N GLY A 132 9.11 -3.70 -0.98
CA GLY A 132 10.14 -3.38 -1.97
C GLY A 132 11.26 -4.42 -2.06
N LEU A 133 11.69 -4.96 -0.91
CA LEU A 133 12.85 -5.86 -0.83
C LEU A 133 12.50 -7.31 -0.47
N HIS A 134 11.22 -7.59 -0.17
CA HIS A 134 10.72 -8.92 0.19
C HIS A 134 11.47 -9.59 1.34
N GLN A 135 11.80 -8.82 2.37
CA GLN A 135 12.48 -9.25 3.61
C GLN A 135 11.52 -9.20 4.80
N ALA A 136 10.60 -10.17 4.86
CA ALA A 136 9.49 -10.16 5.82
C ALA A 136 9.94 -10.21 7.29
N GLU A 137 10.99 -10.97 7.64
CA GLU A 137 11.52 -11.03 9.01
C GLU A 137 12.10 -9.69 9.47
N ALA A 138 12.85 -9.01 8.58
CA ALA A 138 13.43 -7.70 8.87
C ALA A 138 12.37 -6.60 8.94
N ALA A 139 11.31 -6.72 8.13
CA ALA A 139 10.15 -5.86 8.21
C ALA A 139 9.42 -6.02 9.55
N LEU A 140 9.22 -7.27 9.99
CA LEU A 140 8.60 -7.61 11.27
C LEU A 140 9.33 -6.94 12.45
N ASP A 141 10.67 -7.01 12.51
CA ASP A 141 11.47 -6.28 13.53
C ASP A 141 11.16 -4.77 13.52
N SER A 142 11.06 -4.18 12.34
CA SER A 142 10.80 -2.74 12.20
C SER A 142 9.42 -2.36 12.72
N TYR A 143 8.40 -3.15 12.39
CA TYR A 143 7.04 -2.93 12.89
C TYR A 143 6.93 -3.18 14.40
N ASP A 144 7.53 -4.25 14.91
CA ASP A 144 7.56 -4.54 16.34
C ASP A 144 8.20 -3.38 17.11
N ARG A 145 9.34 -2.89 16.64
CA ARG A 145 10.00 -1.70 17.23
C ARG A 145 9.12 -0.46 17.14
N ALA A 146 8.46 -0.19 16.01
CA ALA A 146 7.52 0.93 15.91
C ALA A 146 6.43 0.84 16.98
N LEU A 147 5.87 -0.36 17.17
CA LEU A 147 4.81 -0.65 18.14
C LEU A 147 5.28 -0.59 19.59
N THR A 148 6.59 -0.76 19.87
CA THR A 148 7.13 -0.49 21.22
C THR A 148 7.07 0.99 21.61
N TYR A 149 7.22 1.89 20.64
CA TYR A 149 7.19 3.35 20.87
C TYR A 149 5.78 3.92 20.72
N GLN A 150 4.98 3.37 19.82
CA GLN A 150 3.62 3.82 19.55
C GLN A 150 2.69 2.63 19.30
N THR A 151 1.96 2.24 20.34
CA THR A 151 1.11 1.03 20.34
C THR A 151 -0.21 1.20 19.58
N ASP A 152 -0.61 2.43 19.27
CA ASP A 152 -1.87 2.80 18.59
C ASP A 152 -1.70 3.07 17.10
N LEU A 153 -0.52 2.77 16.53
CA LEU A 153 -0.25 2.91 15.11
C LEU A 153 -0.87 1.75 14.32
N PHE A 154 -2.10 1.94 13.85
CA PHE A 154 -2.87 0.88 13.19
C PHE A 154 -2.18 0.38 11.91
N GLU A 155 -1.47 1.25 11.18
CA GLU A 155 -0.72 0.88 9.97
C GLU A 155 0.41 -0.10 10.29
N ALA A 156 1.10 0.07 11.42
CA ALA A 156 2.13 -0.85 11.86
C ALA A 156 1.54 -2.22 12.24
N TRP A 157 0.39 -2.25 12.91
CA TRP A 157 -0.31 -3.50 13.21
C TRP A 157 -0.78 -4.23 11.95
N ARG A 158 -1.34 -3.49 10.98
CA ARG A 158 -1.76 -4.04 9.69
C ARG A 158 -0.56 -4.62 8.95
N ASN A 159 0.51 -3.86 8.80
CA ASN A 159 1.66 -4.27 8.00
C ASN A 159 2.48 -5.36 8.70
N ARG A 160 2.50 -5.38 10.04
CA ARG A 160 2.96 -6.53 10.84
C ARG A 160 2.17 -7.79 10.52
N GLY A 161 0.85 -7.69 10.42
CA GLY A 161 -0.01 -8.79 9.98
C GLY A 161 0.37 -9.31 8.59
N SER A 162 0.68 -8.42 7.65
CA SER A 162 1.13 -8.79 6.30
C SER A 162 2.49 -9.49 6.31
N ALA A 163 3.47 -8.97 7.06
CA ALA A 163 4.76 -9.65 7.22
C ALA A 163 4.60 -11.05 7.83
N LEU A 164 3.73 -11.21 8.82
CA LEU A 164 3.45 -12.52 9.43
C LEU A 164 2.71 -13.47 8.49
N LEU A 165 1.88 -12.97 7.59
CA LEU A 165 1.27 -13.77 6.53
C LEU A 165 2.32 -14.32 5.56
N ASP A 166 3.25 -13.48 5.10
CA ASP A 166 4.35 -13.89 4.21
C ASP A 166 5.28 -14.93 4.87
N LEU A 167 5.38 -14.88 6.20
CA LEU A 167 6.10 -15.85 7.03
C LEU A 167 5.27 -17.08 7.43
N GLU A 168 4.05 -17.23 6.91
CA GLU A 168 3.11 -18.31 7.23
C GLU A 168 2.70 -18.39 8.72
N GLN A 169 2.94 -17.33 9.49
CA GLN A 169 2.57 -17.22 10.90
C GLN A 169 1.13 -16.73 11.08
N HIS A 170 0.18 -17.47 10.51
CA HIS A 170 -1.20 -17.02 10.33
C HIS A 170 -1.93 -16.64 11.64
N GLN A 171 -1.69 -17.36 12.75
CA GLN A 171 -2.30 -17.04 14.05
C GLN A 171 -1.83 -15.67 14.58
N ALA A 172 -0.54 -15.38 14.46
CA ALA A 172 0.01 -14.09 14.88
C ALA A 172 -0.41 -12.96 13.93
N ALA A 173 -0.57 -13.26 12.64
CA ALA A 173 -1.11 -12.33 11.66
C ALA A 173 -2.55 -11.93 12.02
N LEU A 174 -3.41 -12.88 12.38
CA LEU A 174 -4.78 -12.61 12.84
C LEU A 174 -4.83 -11.63 14.01
N ILE A 175 -4.04 -11.90 15.05
CA ILE A 175 -3.97 -11.02 16.23
C ILE A 175 -3.57 -9.60 15.82
N SER A 176 -2.63 -9.47 14.88
CA SER A 176 -2.15 -8.18 14.40
C SER A 176 -3.24 -7.43 13.62
N TYR A 177 -3.96 -8.12 12.73
CA TYR A 177 -5.07 -7.53 11.99
C TYR A 177 -6.25 -7.17 12.88
N ASP A 178 -6.65 -8.04 13.82
CA ASP A 178 -7.69 -7.74 14.81
C ASP A 178 -7.34 -6.47 15.61
N ARG A 179 -6.06 -6.28 15.94
CA ARG A 179 -5.58 -5.08 16.62
C ARG A 179 -5.65 -3.84 15.72
N ALA A 180 -5.27 -3.96 14.45
CA ALA A 180 -5.39 -2.87 13.48
C ALA A 180 -6.86 -2.43 13.30
N ILE A 181 -7.79 -3.38 13.15
CA ILE A 181 -9.23 -3.13 12.99
C ILE A 181 -9.83 -2.51 14.26
N LEU A 182 -9.38 -2.93 15.45
CA LEU A 182 -9.82 -2.31 16.69
C LEU A 182 -9.44 -0.81 16.76
N LEU A 183 -8.25 -0.46 16.26
CA LEU A 183 -7.75 0.92 16.23
C LEU A 183 -8.38 1.73 15.09
N ASN A 184 -8.61 1.10 13.94
CA ASN A 184 -9.27 1.69 12.78
C ASN A 184 -10.28 0.70 12.16
N PRO A 185 -11.56 0.77 12.57
CA PRO A 185 -12.61 -0.14 12.10
C PRO A 185 -12.91 -0.07 10.60
N ASN A 186 -12.46 0.99 9.91
CA ASN A 186 -12.67 1.17 8.47
C ASN A 186 -11.44 0.76 7.64
N ASP A 187 -10.43 0.13 8.25
CA ASP A 187 -9.27 -0.39 7.51
C ASP A 187 -9.65 -1.69 6.76
N GLU A 188 -10.14 -1.50 5.54
CA GLU A 188 -10.53 -2.61 4.65
C GLU A 188 -9.36 -3.56 4.35
N VAL A 189 -8.12 -3.03 4.29
CA VAL A 189 -6.92 -3.83 4.02
C VAL A 189 -6.62 -4.76 5.20
N ALA A 190 -6.79 -4.27 6.43
CA ALA A 190 -6.66 -5.10 7.62
C ALA A 190 -7.75 -6.18 7.70
N GLU A 191 -9.01 -5.86 7.34
CA GLU A 191 -10.09 -6.86 7.31
C GLU A 191 -9.84 -7.96 6.25
N GLN A 192 -9.34 -7.57 5.07
CA GLN A 192 -8.94 -8.51 4.03
C GLN A 192 -7.79 -9.42 4.49
N GLY A 193 -6.72 -8.82 5.03
CA GLY A 193 -5.59 -9.58 5.58
C GLY A 193 -6.01 -10.55 6.68
N ARG A 194 -6.92 -10.12 7.56
CA ARG A 194 -7.52 -10.97 8.58
C ARG A 194 -8.26 -12.16 7.98
N GLN A 195 -9.08 -11.94 6.95
CA GLN A 195 -9.83 -13.03 6.31
C GLN A 195 -8.88 -14.04 5.63
N LEU A 196 -7.82 -13.55 4.98
CA LEU A 196 -6.78 -14.40 4.40
C LEU A 196 -6.12 -15.26 5.47
N ALA A 197 -5.70 -14.66 6.59
CA ALA A 197 -5.09 -15.41 7.70
C ALA A 197 -6.04 -16.46 8.31
N ARG A 198 -7.35 -16.18 8.41
CA ARG A 198 -8.35 -17.18 8.87
C ARG A 198 -8.47 -18.34 7.90
N ASN A 199 -8.54 -18.05 6.61
CA ASN A 199 -8.65 -19.07 5.58
C ASN A 199 -7.44 -20.00 5.59
N SER A 200 -6.22 -19.44 5.71
CA SER A 200 -4.99 -20.23 5.79
C SER A 200 -4.95 -21.14 7.01
N LEU A 201 -5.43 -20.70 8.18
CA LEU A 201 -5.55 -21.56 9.36
C LEU A 201 -6.55 -22.70 9.17
N ASN A 202 -7.71 -22.43 8.56
CA ASN A 202 -8.73 -23.45 8.31
C ASN A 202 -8.28 -24.49 7.28
N LEU A 203 -7.53 -24.06 6.26
CA LEU A 203 -6.90 -24.96 5.29
C LEU A 203 -5.86 -25.86 5.97
N ASN A 204 -5.03 -25.29 6.85
CA ASN A 204 -4.03 -26.07 7.59
C ASN A 204 -4.69 -27.08 8.53
N ALA A 205 -5.73 -26.70 9.27
CA ALA A 205 -6.49 -27.63 10.12
C ALA A 205 -7.15 -28.77 9.30
N SER A 206 -7.58 -28.48 8.07
CA SER A 206 -8.15 -29.46 7.14
C SER A 206 -7.09 -30.39 6.54
N SER A 207 -5.86 -29.89 6.34
CA SER A 207 -4.70 -30.68 5.91
C SER A 207 -4.15 -31.57 7.02
N GLU A 208 -4.19 -31.10 8.28
CA GLU A 208 -3.81 -31.90 9.46
C GLU A 208 -4.85 -33.00 9.73
N THR A 209 -6.14 -32.74 9.53
CA THR A 209 -7.20 -33.76 9.69
C THR A 209 -7.32 -34.76 8.54
N THR A 210 -6.70 -34.49 7.39
CA THR A 210 -6.62 -35.45 6.27
C THR A 210 -5.35 -36.31 6.28
N THR A 211 -4.48 -36.12 7.28
CA THR A 211 -3.32 -37.00 7.48
C THR A 211 -3.76 -38.28 8.23
N ASN A 212 -3.68 -39.41 7.51
CA ASN A 212 -3.86 -40.80 7.93
C ASN A 212 -5.28 -41.40 8.05
N ILE A 213 -5.90 -41.65 6.90
CA ILE A 213 -6.80 -42.83 6.72
C ILE A 213 -6.02 -44.05 6.16
N ALA A 214 -4.73 -43.90 5.84
CA ALA A 214 -3.89 -44.99 5.33
C ALA A 214 -3.18 -45.83 6.42
N GLU A 215 -3.13 -45.38 7.68
CA GLU A 215 -2.48 -46.13 8.78
C GLU A 215 -3.44 -46.87 9.72
N ILE A 216 -4.75 -46.83 9.49
CA ILE A 216 -5.74 -47.59 10.29
C ILE A 216 -5.92 -49.04 9.77
N ASN A 217 -5.26 -49.42 8.67
CA ASN A 217 -5.30 -50.79 8.13
C ASN A 217 -4.11 -51.68 8.53
N GLN A 218 -3.49 -51.44 9.71
CA GLN A 218 -2.59 -52.41 10.35
C GLN A 218 -2.72 -52.40 11.88
N ALA A 219 -3.88 -52.76 12.42
CA ALA A 219 -3.96 -53.43 13.71
C ALA A 219 -5.32 -54.14 13.88
N GLY A 220 -5.27 -55.48 13.88
CA GLY A 220 -6.18 -56.40 14.57
C GLY A 220 -7.65 -56.04 14.72
N PHE A 221 -8.48 -56.66 13.90
CA PHE A 221 -9.87 -56.95 14.22
C PHE A 221 -9.93 -57.85 15.48
N ASP A 222 -10.45 -57.33 16.60
CA ASP A 222 -10.83 -58.14 17.78
C ASP A 222 -12.37 -58.13 17.91
N PRO A 223 -13.06 -59.24 17.61
CA PRO A 223 -14.52 -59.31 17.67
C PRO A 223 -15.08 -59.60 19.07
N SER A 224 -14.33 -59.36 20.15
CA SER A 224 -14.73 -59.73 21.52
C SER A 224 -15.14 -58.60 22.47
N LEU A 225 -15.31 -57.36 21.99
CA LEU A 225 -15.77 -56.23 22.82
C LEU A 225 -17.07 -55.62 22.28
N THR A 226 -18.16 -56.38 22.38
CA THR A 226 -19.53 -55.84 22.34
C THR A 226 -20.12 -55.88 23.74
N ASP A 227 -20.19 -54.72 24.40
CA ASP A 227 -21.07 -54.52 25.56
C ASP A 227 -22.47 -54.15 25.04
N PRO A 228 -23.51 -54.98 25.26
CA PRO A 228 -24.85 -54.73 24.76
C PRO A 228 -25.71 -53.92 25.76
N SER A 229 -25.12 -52.99 26.52
CA SER A 229 -25.86 -52.16 27.47
C SER A 229 -25.56 -50.67 27.32
N LEU A 230 -26.11 -50.04 26.27
CA LEU A 230 -26.52 -48.62 26.25
C LEU A 230 -27.31 -48.34 24.94
N MET A 231 -28.41 -49.07 24.77
CA MET A 231 -29.54 -48.64 23.94
C MET A 231 -30.60 -48.08 24.87
N ASP A 232 -30.78 -46.76 24.83
CA ASP A 232 -32.08 -46.08 24.80
C ASP A 232 -31.87 -44.58 24.96
N VAL A 233 -32.09 -43.82 23.88
CA VAL A 233 -33.17 -42.85 23.71
C VAL A 233 -32.92 -42.16 22.36
N VAL A 234 -33.74 -42.52 21.38
CA VAL A 234 -33.92 -41.80 20.12
C VAL A 234 -34.99 -40.71 20.39
N PRO A 235 -34.99 -39.57 19.66
CA PRO A 235 -35.90 -39.56 18.53
C PRO A 235 -35.28 -38.98 17.26
N HIS A 236 -35.44 -39.76 16.20
CA HIS A 236 -35.25 -39.36 14.83
C HIS A 236 -36.17 -38.19 14.53
N ARG A 237 -35.59 -37.05 14.14
CA ARG A 237 -36.23 -36.17 13.17
C ARG A 237 -35.59 -36.41 11.82
N ASN A 238 -36.27 -37.25 11.06
CA ASN A 238 -36.19 -37.25 9.62
C ASN A 238 -37.00 -36.04 9.13
N THR A 239 -36.31 -34.98 8.71
CA THR A 239 -36.88 -33.97 7.80
C THR A 239 -35.99 -33.91 6.57
N ARG A 240 -36.62 -34.29 5.45
CA ARG A 240 -36.31 -34.07 4.04
C ARG A 240 -35.33 -32.91 3.77
N LEU A 241 -34.28 -33.17 2.98
CA LEU A 241 -34.22 -32.92 1.52
C LEU A 241 -34.35 -31.43 1.19
N ASP A 242 -33.34 -30.95 0.48
CA ASP A 242 -33.33 -29.74 -0.34
C ASP A 242 -33.31 -28.42 0.41
N ASP A 243 -32.10 -27.99 0.82
CA ASP A 243 -31.67 -26.59 0.80
C ASP A 243 -30.13 -26.53 0.92
N TYR A 244 -29.43 -27.31 0.09
CA TYR A 244 -28.18 -26.77 -0.43
C TYR A 244 -28.61 -25.74 -1.46
N VAL A 245 -28.70 -24.47 -1.04
CA VAL A 245 -28.40 -23.39 -1.97
C VAL A 245 -27.04 -23.75 -2.53
N THR A 246 -27.04 -24.24 -3.76
CA THR A 246 -25.88 -24.13 -4.64
C THR A 246 -25.56 -22.65 -4.66
N SER A 247 -24.72 -22.18 -3.75
CA SER A 247 -24.07 -20.91 -3.92
C SER A 247 -23.30 -21.08 -5.21
N GLN A 248 -23.80 -20.45 -6.27
CA GLN A 248 -23.01 -20.33 -7.48
C GLN A 248 -21.65 -19.78 -7.04
N PRO A 249 -20.53 -20.32 -7.54
CA PRO A 249 -19.23 -19.75 -7.23
C PRO A 249 -19.31 -18.25 -7.54
N VAL A 250 -19.09 -17.42 -6.53
CA VAL A 250 -19.06 -15.97 -6.71
C VAL A 250 -17.83 -15.71 -7.57
N LEU A 251 -18.07 -15.45 -8.86
CA LEU A 251 -16.99 -15.13 -9.78
C LEU A 251 -16.29 -13.88 -9.23
N GLN A 252 -14.98 -13.93 -9.11
CA GLN A 252 -14.16 -12.84 -8.61
C GLN A 252 -13.64 -12.00 -9.78
N PRO A 253 -13.92 -10.70 -9.83
CA PRO A 253 -13.39 -9.87 -10.90
C PRO A 253 -11.88 -9.72 -10.76
N LEU A 254 -11.18 -9.93 -11.87
CA LEU A 254 -9.74 -9.89 -11.96
C LEU A 254 -9.33 -8.94 -13.09
N LEU A 255 -8.34 -8.10 -12.82
CA LEU A 255 -7.69 -7.26 -13.80
C LEU A 255 -6.26 -7.75 -14.02
N VAL A 256 -5.97 -8.23 -15.22
CA VAL A 256 -4.61 -8.61 -15.61
C VAL A 256 -3.95 -7.40 -16.26
N LEU A 257 -3.06 -6.74 -15.53
CA LEU A 257 -2.33 -5.55 -15.96
C LEU A 257 -1.05 -5.95 -16.67
N GLU A 258 -0.74 -5.24 -17.74
CA GLU A 258 0.53 -5.33 -18.47
C GLU A 258 1.01 -3.90 -18.75
N ASP A 259 2.03 -3.46 -18.04
CA ASP A 259 2.70 -2.16 -18.22
C ASP A 259 4.23 -2.30 -18.28
N GLU A 260 4.98 -1.21 -18.12
CA GLU A 260 6.44 -1.19 -18.31
C GLU A 260 7.21 -2.03 -17.27
N VAL A 261 6.56 -2.43 -16.17
CA VAL A 261 7.14 -3.27 -15.10
C VAL A 261 6.87 -4.75 -15.33
N GLY A 262 5.95 -5.07 -16.24
CA GLY A 262 5.56 -6.42 -16.58
C GLY A 262 4.10 -6.71 -16.26
N ARG A 263 3.80 -7.99 -16.10
CA ARG A 263 2.44 -8.50 -15.96
C ARG A 263 2.10 -8.76 -14.49
N ARG A 264 0.97 -8.23 -14.00
CA ARG A 264 0.46 -8.49 -12.64
C ARG A 264 -1.05 -8.70 -12.63
N GLU A 265 -1.52 -9.46 -11.65
CA GLU A 265 -2.93 -9.76 -11.42
C GLU A 265 -3.44 -8.89 -10.26
N VAL A 266 -4.53 -8.14 -10.51
CA VAL A 266 -5.19 -7.30 -9.51
C VAL A 266 -6.62 -7.76 -9.35
N TYR A 267 -6.91 -8.43 -8.25
CA TYR A 267 -8.26 -8.81 -7.92
C TYR A 267 -9.05 -7.60 -7.40
N LEU A 268 -10.27 -7.43 -7.89
CA LEU A 268 -11.11 -6.27 -7.61
C LEU A 268 -12.20 -6.66 -6.62
N PHE A 269 -12.24 -5.96 -5.49
CA PHE A 269 -13.15 -6.22 -4.37
C PHE A 269 -13.82 -4.95 -3.83
N GLN A 270 -13.15 -3.80 -3.95
CA GLN A 270 -13.63 -2.52 -3.42
C GLN A 270 -14.81 -1.99 -4.24
N ARG A 271 -15.64 -1.13 -3.62
CA ARG A 271 -16.75 -0.49 -4.35
C ARG A 271 -16.25 0.43 -5.46
N GLN A 272 -15.02 0.89 -5.36
CA GLN A 272 -14.44 1.85 -6.28
C GLN A 272 -12.93 1.68 -6.34
N TYR A 273 -12.34 1.88 -7.52
CA TYR A 273 -10.89 2.02 -7.69
C TYR A 273 -10.58 3.25 -8.54
N THR A 274 -9.51 3.94 -8.21
CA THR A 274 -8.85 4.94 -9.04
C THR A 274 -7.66 4.31 -9.75
N ILE A 275 -7.46 4.66 -11.03
CA ILE A 275 -6.44 4.07 -11.89
C ILE A 275 -5.67 5.18 -12.57
N GLY A 276 -4.34 5.12 -12.51
CA GLY A 276 -3.50 6.09 -13.21
C GLY A 276 -2.05 6.08 -12.76
N ARG A 277 -1.29 7.08 -13.22
CA ARG A 277 0.14 7.23 -12.93
C ARG A 277 0.42 7.87 -11.56
N ASP A 278 -0.57 8.48 -10.90
CA ASP A 278 -0.39 8.95 -9.51
C ASP A 278 -0.11 7.74 -8.59
N PRO A 279 0.93 7.77 -7.74
CA PRO A 279 1.16 6.75 -6.71
C PRO A 279 0.00 6.59 -5.71
N HIS A 280 -0.87 7.61 -5.56
CA HIS A 280 -2.04 7.55 -4.69
C HIS A 280 -3.25 6.87 -5.33
N ASN A 281 -3.20 6.48 -6.61
CA ASN A 281 -4.28 5.69 -7.21
C ASN A 281 -4.27 4.28 -6.64
N ASP A 282 -5.46 3.72 -6.41
CA ASP A 282 -5.63 2.34 -5.93
C ASP A 282 -4.96 1.33 -6.87
N ILE A 283 -5.02 1.59 -8.18
CA ILE A 283 -4.29 0.86 -9.21
C ILE A 283 -3.27 1.79 -9.87
N HIS A 284 -2.07 1.77 -9.33
CA HIS A 284 -0.95 2.53 -9.87
C HIS A 284 -0.40 1.88 -11.16
N LEU A 285 -0.31 2.67 -12.23
CA LEU A 285 0.25 2.26 -13.51
C LEU A 285 1.60 2.93 -13.74
N GLN A 286 2.63 2.13 -14.00
CA GLN A 286 3.98 2.62 -14.24
C GLN A 286 4.20 2.85 -15.74
N SER A 287 3.82 4.04 -16.21
CA SER A 287 4.21 4.54 -17.53
C SER A 287 4.03 6.06 -17.60
N ARG A 288 5.03 6.77 -18.14
CA ARG A 288 4.97 8.23 -18.35
C ARG A 288 3.91 8.68 -19.36
N PHE A 289 3.37 7.75 -20.15
CA PHE A 289 2.36 8.05 -21.18
C PHE A 289 0.92 7.94 -20.66
N ILE A 290 0.73 7.62 -19.38
CA ILE A 290 -0.58 7.51 -18.74
C ILE A 290 -0.87 8.78 -17.95
N SER A 291 -2.13 9.18 -17.95
CA SER A 291 -2.62 10.29 -17.14
C SER A 291 -2.42 10.03 -15.64
N ARG A 292 -2.20 11.11 -14.89
CA ARG A 292 -2.09 11.07 -13.42
C ARG A 292 -3.30 10.37 -12.79
N PHE A 293 -4.50 10.74 -13.24
CA PHE A 293 -5.77 10.07 -12.97
C PHE A 293 -6.36 9.70 -14.33
N HIS A 294 -6.46 8.41 -14.62
CA HIS A 294 -6.79 7.91 -15.94
C HIS A 294 -8.19 7.32 -16.01
N ALA A 295 -8.57 6.50 -15.04
CA ALA A 295 -9.91 5.92 -14.99
C ALA A 295 -10.38 5.71 -13.55
N VAL A 296 -11.70 5.61 -13.40
CA VAL A 296 -12.36 5.19 -12.17
C VAL A 296 -13.14 3.92 -12.47
N PHE A 297 -12.97 2.90 -11.64
CA PHE A 297 -13.82 1.71 -11.65
C PHE A 297 -14.86 1.87 -10.55
N GLN A 298 -16.12 1.61 -10.85
CA GLN A 298 -17.23 1.61 -9.89
C GLN A 298 -17.95 0.28 -9.95
N ARG A 299 -18.13 -0.33 -8.78
CA ARG A 299 -18.82 -1.59 -8.62
C ARG A 299 -20.32 -1.40 -8.87
N VAL A 300 -20.89 -2.28 -9.68
CA VAL A 300 -22.32 -2.38 -9.97
C VAL A 300 -22.78 -3.76 -9.50
N ASP A 301 -23.57 -3.76 -8.42
CA ASP A 301 -24.10 -4.98 -7.81
C ASP A 301 -25.31 -5.52 -8.59
N ASP A 302 -25.35 -6.85 -8.80
CA ASP A 302 -26.56 -7.57 -9.20
C ASP A 302 -27.40 -7.84 -7.94
N PRO A 303 -28.55 -7.18 -7.76
CA PRO A 303 -29.39 -7.40 -6.59
C PRO A 303 -29.97 -8.83 -6.54
N ASP A 304 -30.03 -9.54 -7.67
CA ASP A 304 -30.72 -10.83 -7.77
C ASP A 304 -29.75 -12.02 -7.63
N ASN A 305 -28.46 -11.87 -7.96
CA ASN A 305 -27.53 -13.00 -8.07
C ASN A 305 -26.29 -12.93 -7.15
N GLN A 306 -26.19 -11.97 -6.23
CA GLN A 306 -24.99 -11.73 -5.40
C GLN A 306 -23.68 -11.60 -6.20
N GLN A 307 -23.77 -11.28 -7.49
CA GLN A 307 -22.64 -10.98 -8.35
C GLN A 307 -22.45 -9.46 -8.47
N TYR A 308 -21.30 -9.05 -8.95
CA TYR A 308 -21.04 -7.64 -9.25
C TYR A 308 -20.08 -7.53 -10.42
N TRP A 309 -20.21 -6.43 -11.16
CA TRP A 309 -19.30 -6.05 -12.24
C TRP A 309 -18.71 -4.68 -11.98
N TYR A 310 -17.74 -4.28 -12.78
CA TYR A 310 -17.22 -2.92 -12.75
C TYR A 310 -17.64 -2.13 -13.97
N GLN A 311 -18.09 -0.91 -13.72
CA GLN A 311 -18.17 0.14 -14.71
C GLN A 311 -16.87 0.93 -14.69
N ILE A 312 -16.23 1.09 -15.85
CA ILE A 312 -15.09 1.97 -16.03
C ILE A 312 -15.57 3.34 -16.51
N GLN A 313 -15.03 4.41 -15.92
CA GLN A 313 -15.27 5.79 -16.31
C GLN A 313 -13.93 6.47 -16.60
N ASP A 314 -13.88 7.30 -17.64
CA ASP A 314 -12.71 8.11 -17.97
C ASP A 314 -12.45 9.20 -16.92
N GLY A 315 -11.19 9.38 -16.55
CA GLY A 315 -10.75 10.48 -15.72
C GLY A 315 -10.64 10.18 -14.23
N ASP A 316 -10.88 11.20 -13.41
CA ASP A 316 -10.80 11.15 -11.94
C ASP A 316 -12.18 11.11 -11.26
N LEU A 317 -12.17 11.04 -9.92
CA LEU A 317 -13.38 11.05 -9.09
C LEU A 317 -14.21 12.33 -9.21
N ALA A 318 -13.59 13.44 -9.64
CA ALA A 318 -14.26 14.71 -9.87
C ALA A 318 -14.85 14.81 -11.29
N GLY A 319 -14.68 13.78 -12.11
CA GLY A 319 -15.16 13.73 -13.49
C GLY A 319 -14.29 14.52 -14.47
N LYS A 320 -13.06 14.88 -14.08
CA LYS A 320 -12.10 15.52 -15.00
C LYS A 320 -11.55 14.44 -15.95
N PRO A 321 -11.65 14.63 -17.28
CA PRO A 321 -11.26 13.60 -18.24
C PRO A 321 -9.76 13.31 -18.20
N SER A 322 -9.40 12.10 -18.58
CA SER A 322 -7.99 11.75 -18.74
C SER A 322 -7.42 12.41 -20.00
N THR A 323 -6.09 12.55 -20.05
CA THR A 323 -5.38 13.20 -21.17
C THR A 323 -5.55 12.46 -22.49
N ASN A 324 -5.59 11.13 -22.44
CA ASN A 324 -5.59 10.25 -23.61
C ASN A 324 -6.93 9.53 -23.83
N GLY A 325 -7.87 9.67 -22.90
CA GLY A 325 -9.13 8.93 -22.88
C GLY A 325 -8.93 7.45 -22.53
N VAL A 326 -9.92 6.87 -21.87
CA VAL A 326 -10.04 5.42 -21.73
C VAL A 326 -10.46 4.79 -23.06
N GLN A 327 -9.78 3.72 -23.47
CA GLN A 327 -10.22 2.89 -24.60
C GLN A 327 -10.49 1.47 -24.15
N VAL A 328 -11.64 0.91 -24.54
CA VAL A 328 -12.00 -0.49 -24.29
C VAL A 328 -12.19 -1.18 -25.63
N ASN A 329 -11.42 -2.25 -25.87
CA ASN A 329 -11.32 -2.98 -27.14
C ASN A 329 -11.03 -2.05 -28.33
N GLY A 330 -10.12 -1.09 -28.14
CA GLY A 330 -9.69 -0.12 -29.15
C GLY A 330 -10.73 0.97 -29.48
N LYS A 331 -11.82 1.07 -28.71
CA LYS A 331 -12.84 2.11 -28.87
C LYS A 331 -12.81 3.07 -27.68
N PRO A 332 -12.72 4.39 -27.90
CA PRO A 332 -12.83 5.39 -26.82
C PRO A 332 -14.13 5.23 -26.03
N GLN A 333 -14.06 5.30 -24.71
CA GLN A 333 -15.20 5.22 -23.80
C GLN A 333 -15.12 6.38 -22.81
N GLN A 334 -16.26 7.02 -22.55
CA GLN A 334 -16.41 7.94 -21.42
C GLN A 334 -16.87 7.19 -20.17
N ILE A 335 -17.78 6.24 -20.33
CA ILE A 335 -18.24 5.35 -19.27
C ILE A 335 -18.76 4.04 -19.88
N ARG A 336 -18.45 2.88 -19.28
CA ARG A 336 -18.86 1.57 -19.80
C ARG A 336 -18.86 0.48 -18.73
N LEU A 337 -19.87 -0.39 -18.74
CA LEU A 337 -19.86 -1.63 -17.97
C LEU A 337 -18.91 -2.65 -18.62
N LEU A 338 -17.97 -3.20 -17.85
CA LEU A 338 -16.96 -4.15 -18.32
C LEU A 338 -17.52 -5.56 -18.44
N GLN A 339 -17.11 -6.26 -19.50
CA GLN A 339 -17.40 -7.66 -19.75
C GLN A 339 -16.13 -8.50 -19.62
N SER A 340 -16.25 -9.75 -19.17
CA SER A 340 -15.11 -10.67 -19.11
C SER A 340 -14.44 -10.80 -20.49
N GLY A 341 -13.14 -10.56 -20.55
CA GLY A 341 -12.33 -10.47 -21.77
C GLY A 341 -12.13 -9.04 -22.32
N ASP A 342 -12.75 -8.01 -21.74
CA ASP A 342 -12.55 -6.63 -22.18
C ASP A 342 -11.09 -6.19 -21.97
N VAL A 343 -10.48 -5.65 -23.03
CA VAL A 343 -9.12 -5.11 -23.02
C VAL A 343 -9.17 -3.60 -22.92
N ILE A 344 -8.66 -3.06 -21.82
CA ILE A 344 -8.58 -1.62 -21.57
C ILE A 344 -7.18 -1.15 -21.95
N SER A 345 -7.08 -0.10 -22.75
CA SER A 345 -5.81 0.51 -23.14
C SER A 345 -5.64 1.84 -22.43
N PHE A 346 -4.54 1.99 -21.70
CA PHE A 346 -4.19 3.20 -20.95
C PHE A 346 -3.11 4.03 -21.66
N GLY A 347 -2.39 3.40 -22.60
CA GLY A 347 -1.33 4.00 -23.39
C GLY A 347 -0.67 2.98 -24.34
N PRO A 348 0.38 3.37 -25.07
CA PRO A 348 1.02 2.51 -26.08
C PRO A 348 1.58 1.19 -25.55
N GLN A 349 1.97 1.15 -24.27
CA GLN A 349 2.60 -0.01 -23.62
C GLN A 349 1.91 -0.38 -22.30
N SER A 350 0.68 0.08 -22.09
CA SER A 350 -0.04 -0.15 -20.84
C SER A 350 -1.48 -0.52 -21.11
N ARG A 351 -1.84 -1.75 -20.73
CA ARG A 351 -3.17 -2.30 -20.91
C ARG A 351 -3.60 -3.16 -19.74
N ALA A 352 -4.90 -3.40 -19.66
CA ALA A 352 -5.49 -4.37 -18.76
C ALA A 352 -6.43 -5.30 -19.50
N THR A 353 -6.56 -6.54 -19.05
CA THR A 353 -7.67 -7.42 -19.45
C THR A 353 -8.54 -7.70 -18.22
N TYR A 354 -9.82 -7.35 -18.30
CA TYR A 354 -10.80 -7.62 -17.25
C TYR A 354 -11.36 -9.03 -17.40
N TRP A 355 -11.43 -9.79 -16.32
CA TRP A 355 -11.97 -11.13 -16.28
C TRP A 355 -12.97 -11.28 -15.14
N MET A 356 -13.98 -12.11 -15.39
CA MET A 356 -14.94 -12.60 -14.39
C MET A 356 -14.64 -14.09 -14.23
N ARG A 357 -13.98 -14.50 -13.13
CA ARG A 357 -13.44 -15.87 -12.96
C ARG A 357 -14.00 -16.60 -11.76
#